data_AF-A0A7J7NE44-F1
#
_entry.id   AF-A0A7J7NE44-F1
#
_cell.length_a   1.000
_cell.length_b   1.000
_cell.length_c   1.000
_cell.angle_alpha   90.00
_cell.angle_beta   90.00
_cell.angle_gamma   90.00
#
_symmetry.space_group_name_H-M   'P 1'
#
loop_
_entity.id
_entity.type
_entity.pdbx_description
1 polymer ?
#
loop_
_entity_poly.entity_id
_entity_poly.type
_entity_poly.pdbx_seq_one_letter_code
_entity_poly.pdbx_strand_id
1 'polypeptide(L)' 'MGSESALRLPTVDFSSGDQFQPGTPEWESTKVQVRKALEEYGCFEVSYGEFPREIHEDMFGALSSCSISLLRPRV' A
#
# COMPACT_ATOMS: atom_id res chain seq x y z
N MET A 1 2.57 -17.42 -26.75
CA MET A 1 1.78 -16.43 -25.97
C MET A 1 1.97 -16.83 -24.51
N GLY A 2 2.86 -16.13 -23.80
CA GLY A 2 3.16 -16.45 -22.40
C GLY A 2 1.91 -16.27 -21.56
N SER A 3 1.55 -17.28 -20.77
CA SER A 3 0.51 -17.12 -19.75
C SER A 3 1.07 -16.19 -18.70
N GLU A 4 0.59 -14.94 -18.66
CA GLU A 4 0.85 -14.02 -17.56
C GLU A 4 0.10 -14.56 -16.35
N SER A 5 0.74 -15.47 -15.60
CA SER A 5 0.30 -15.77 -14.25
C SER A 5 0.40 -14.46 -13.48
N ALA A 6 -0.74 -13.85 -13.16
CA ALA A 6 -0.78 -12.57 -12.47
C ALA A 6 0.13 -12.63 -11.24
N LEU A 7 1.25 -11.92 -11.29
CA LEU A 7 2.16 -11.76 -10.15
C LEU A 7 1.39 -10.95 -9.11
N ARG A 8 0.79 -11.65 -8.15
CA ARG A 8 0.11 -11.01 -7.03
C ARG A 8 1.16 -10.65 -6.01
N LEU A 9 1.22 -9.35 -5.70
CA LEU A 9 2.03 -8.89 -4.58
C LEU A 9 1.49 -9.50 -3.29
N PRO A 10 2.37 -9.80 -2.32
CA PRO A 10 1.94 -10.18 -0.99
C PRO A 10 1.11 -9.05 -0.38
N THR A 11 -0.02 -9.40 0.23
CA THR A 11 -0.85 -8.47 0.98
C THR A 11 -0.58 -8.63 2.48
N VAL A 12 -0.35 -7.52 3.17
CA VAL A 12 -0.10 -7.49 4.62
C VAL A 12 -1.27 -6.76 5.29
N ASP A 13 -1.88 -7.41 6.28
CA ASP A 13 -2.99 -6.81 7.03
C ASP A 13 -2.47 -5.95 8.18
N PHE A 14 -2.88 -4.69 8.19
CA PHE A 14 -2.65 -3.69 9.22
C PHE A 14 -3.96 -3.24 9.87
N SER A 15 -5.08 -3.93 9.61
CA SER A 15 -6.39 -3.60 10.19
C SER A 15 -6.49 -3.95 11.68
N SER A 16 -5.44 -4.51 12.26
CA SER A 16 -5.37 -5.01 13.64
C SER A 16 -5.18 -3.90 14.70
N GLY A 17 -5.97 -2.81 14.61
CA GLY A 17 -6.05 -1.65 15.53
C GLY A 17 -5.07 -1.59 16.72
N ASP A 18 -5.60 -1.64 17.96
CA ASP A 18 -4.82 -1.57 19.21
C ASP A 18 -3.90 -2.79 19.46
N GLN A 19 -4.02 -3.86 18.68
CA GLN A 19 -3.19 -5.07 18.83
C GLN A 19 -1.80 -4.92 18.20
N PHE A 20 -1.58 -3.83 17.46
CA PHE A 20 -0.34 -3.55 16.76
C PHE A 20 0.67 -2.77 17.63
N GLN A 21 0.80 -3.15 18.90
CA GLN A 21 1.78 -2.56 19.81
C GLN A 21 3.14 -3.28 19.69
N PRO A 22 4.26 -2.56 19.84
CA PRO A 22 5.58 -3.19 19.86
C PRO A 22 5.65 -4.31 20.91
N GLY A 23 6.05 -5.51 20.47
CA GLY A 23 6.21 -6.67 21.34
C GLY A 23 4.98 -7.58 21.44
N THR A 24 3.87 -7.27 20.77
CA THR A 24 2.77 -8.23 20.59
C THR A 24 3.13 -9.29 19.54
N PRO A 25 2.57 -10.51 19.64
CA PRO A 25 2.82 -11.55 18.64
C PRO A 25 2.36 -11.13 17.23
N GLU A 26 1.30 -10.33 17.12
CA GLU A 26 0.80 -9.77 15.87
C GLU A 26 1.83 -8.81 15.25
N TRP A 27 2.43 -7.94 16.06
CA TRP A 27 3.50 -7.03 15.63
C TRP A 27 4.73 -7.79 15.12
N GLU A 28 5.19 -8.79 15.88
CA GLU A 28 6.33 -9.61 15.49
C GLU A 28 6.07 -10.40 14.19
N SER A 29 4.89 -11.01 14.08
CA SER A 29 4.46 -11.72 12.86
C SER A 29 4.44 -10.80 11.64
N THR A 30 3.85 -9.62 11.78
CA THR A 30 3.69 -8.68 10.66
C THR A 30 5.03 -8.10 10.21
N LYS A 31 5.96 -7.82 11.13
CA LYS A 31 7.34 -7.44 10.76
C LYS A 31 8.02 -8.51 9.90
N VAL A 32 7.81 -9.78 10.21
CA VAL A 32 8.37 -10.89 9.42
C VAL A 32 7.75 -10.92 8.02
N GLN A 33 6.43 -10.71 7.91
CA GLN A 33 5.75 -10.64 6.61
C GLN A 33 6.26 -9.47 5.76
N VAL A 34 6.36 -8.27 6.34
CA VAL A 34 6.88 -7.07 5.66
C VAL A 34 8.32 -7.30 5.18
N ARG A 35 9.19 -7.84 6.04
CA ARG A 35 10.58 -8.12 5.67
C ARG A 35 10.64 -9.07 4.47
N LYS A 36 9.95 -10.20 4.54
CA LYS A 36 9.94 -11.20 3.45
C LYS A 36 9.43 -10.60 2.15
N ALA A 37 8.35 -9.83 2.20
CA ALA A 37 7.80 -9.19 1.02
C ALA A 37 8.79 -8.20 0.38
N LEU A 38 9.49 -7.40 1.18
CA LEU A 38 10.51 -6.49 0.68
C LEU A 38 11.75 -7.21 0.13
N GLU A 39 12.17 -8.31 0.77
CA GLU A 39 13.29 -9.12 0.32
C GLU A 39 12.99 -9.86 -1.01
N GLU A 40 11.78 -10.41 -1.17
CA GLU A 40 11.39 -11.23 -2.32
C GLU A 40 10.80 -10.40 -3.49
N TYR A 41 9.95 -9.42 -3.19
CA TYR A 41 9.16 -8.68 -4.19
C TYR A 41 9.54 -7.20 -4.29
N GLY A 42 10.25 -6.65 -3.31
CA GLY A 42 10.56 -5.22 -3.21
C GLY A 42 9.37 -4.33 -2.83
N CYS A 43 8.15 -4.87 -2.84
CA CYS A 43 6.92 -4.19 -2.42
C CYS A 43 5.83 -5.16 -1.97
N PHE A 44 4.79 -4.63 -1.33
CA PHE A 44 3.61 -5.35 -0.87
C PHE A 44 2.38 -4.45 -0.91
N GLU A 45 1.22 -5.08 -0.95
CA GLU A 45 -0.05 -4.40 -0.76
C GLU A 45 -0.39 -4.36 0.73
N VAL A 46 -0.98 -3.26 1.19
CA VAL A 46 -1.41 -3.10 2.58
C VAL A 46 -2.93 -3.08 2.63
N SER A 47 -3.50 -3.99 3.41
CA SER A 47 -4.90 -3.90 3.83
C SER A 47 -4.94 -3.14 5.15
N TYR A 48 -5.58 -1.98 5.16
CA TYR A 48 -5.84 -1.21 6.37
C TYR A 48 -7.35 -1.12 6.57
N GLY A 49 -7.78 -0.87 7.81
CA GLY A 49 -9.19 -0.60 8.11
C GLY A 49 -9.69 0.68 7.41
N GLU A 50 -10.90 1.12 7.75
CA GLU A 50 -11.44 2.36 7.18
C GLU A 50 -10.47 3.54 7.42
N PHE A 51 -10.01 4.14 6.31
CA PHE A 51 -9.30 5.40 6.38
C PHE A 51 -10.28 6.51 6.78
N PRO A 52 -9.85 7.50 7.58
CA PRO A 52 -10.62 8.71 7.76
C PRO A 52 -10.93 9.29 6.39
N ARG A 53 -12.23 9.50 6.13
CA ARG A 53 -12.72 9.96 4.82
C ARG A 53 -12.01 11.24 4.35
N GLU A 54 -11.64 12.09 5.28
CA GLU A 54 -10.86 13.32 5.07
C GLU A 54 -9.51 13.05 4.37
N ILE A 55 -8.76 12.02 4.77
CA ILE A 55 -7.47 11.68 4.14
C ILE A 55 -7.67 11.22 2.70
N HIS A 56 -8.72 10.43 2.47
CA HIS A 56 -9.05 9.95 1.14
C HIS A 56 -9.48 11.12 0.24
N GLU A 57 -10.36 11.99 0.71
CA GLU A 57 -10.82 13.16 -0.04
C GLU A 57 -9.69 14.17 -0.31
N ASP A 58 -8.80 14.44 0.65
CA ASP A 58 -7.66 15.33 0.46
C ASP A 58 -6.64 14.77 -0.52
N MET A 59 -6.29 13.47 -0.41
CA MET A 59 -5.34 12.83 -1.30
C MET A 59 -5.87 12.80 -2.74
N PHE A 60 -7.11 12.36 -2.95
CA PHE A 60 -7.72 12.33 -4.27
C PHE A 60 -8.02 13.74 -4.80
N GLY A 61 -8.36 14.69 -3.93
CA GLY A 61 -8.52 16.10 -4.27
C GLY A 61 -7.22 16.72 -4.78
N ALA A 62 -6.10 16.47 -4.10
CA ALA A 62 -4.77 16.91 -4.53
C ALA A 62 -4.40 16.30 -5.89
N LEU A 63 -4.61 14.99 -6.07
CA LEU A 63 -4.36 14.30 -7.34
C LEU A 63 -5.24 14.84 -8.48
N SER A 64 -6.51 15.13 -8.21
CA SER A 64 -7.45 15.74 -9.16
C SER A 64 -6.99 17.14 -9.60
N SER A 65 -6.47 17.94 -8.66
CA SER A 65 -5.94 19.28 -8.95
C SER A 65 -4.64 19.24 -9.76
N CYS A 66 -3.86 18.15 -9.67
CA CYS A 66 -2.72 17.85 -10.54
C CYS A 66 -3.17 17.39 -11.94
N SER A 67 -4.18 18.05 -12.52
CA SER A 67 -4.49 17.92 -13.93
C SER A 67 -3.19 18.04 -14.73
N ILE A 68 -2.93 17.00 -15.51
CA ILE A 68 -1.85 16.62 -16.44
C ILE A 68 -1.27 17.73 -17.36
N SER A 69 -1.53 19.00 -17.08
CA SER A 69 -1.01 20.18 -17.79
C SER A 69 0.52 20.26 -17.86
N LEU A 70 1.26 19.50 -17.04
CA LEU A 70 2.73 19.39 -17.10
C LEU A 70 3.24 18.40 -18.17
N LEU A 71 2.35 17.68 -18.86
CA LEU A 71 2.68 16.79 -19.98
C LEU A 71 2.38 17.40 -21.35
N ARG A 72 2.29 18.73 -21.48
CA ARG A 72 2.33 19.36 -22.81
C ARG A 72 3.76 19.32 -23.32
N PRO A 73 4.09 18.51 -24.36
CA PRO A 73 5.37 18.67 -25.03
C PRO A 73 5.42 20.10 -25.59
N ARG A 74 6.52 20.80 -25.30
CA ARG A 74 6.88 22.02 -26.02
C ARG A 74 7.10 21.64 -27.48
N VAL A 75 6.07 21.79 -28.29
CA VAL A 75 6.17 21.98 -29.75
C VAL A 75 5.92 23.44 -30.05
#